data_AF-A0AAD7D7E0-F1
#
_entry.id   AF-A0AAD7D7E0-F1
#
_cell.length_a   1.000
_cell.length_b   1.000
_cell.length_c   1.000
_cell.angle_alpha   90.00
_cell.angle_beta   90.00
_cell.angle_gamma   90.00
#
_symmetry.space_group_name_H-M   'P 1'
#
loop_
_entity.id
_entity.type
_entity.pdbx_description
1 polymer ?
#
loop_
_entity_poly.entity_id
_entity_poly.type
_entity_poly.pdbx_seq_one_letter_code
_entity_poly.pdbx_strand_id
1 'polypeptide(L)'
;MDLSLFLLAVALGVTNHAVFNRFESRGANTPLIFLAMQPMVLLLFLGGAFSPARLVWAYVIFLVSMSLSIVAYRLSPFHPLAQFKGPTIGKVSKLWGLWIAWRGYQLDVMGDLAFGRGFEMLEDSEDVAGVKDQIALFMVSVLLAGQIPWIVPTLQLLPQVGRIIQEFNEFGQGLAIQRIEKGGSGVKNLWYHLADKAGLKKVQPTLANSAADRVIAIVAASDTTASALSSLVWFLLSSPEYYRHVQLDLDTVFVDRDDPLDVSKHAQLRFLSACMSVFYYSLLQ
;
A
#
# COMPACT_ATOMS: atom_id res chain seq x y z
N MET A 1 14.56 9.37 36.72
CA MET A 1 14.99 8.20 35.94
C MET A 1 16.50 8.22 35.91
N ASP A 2 17.15 7.11 36.21
CA ASP A 2 18.59 7.07 36.42
C ASP A 2 19.34 7.17 35.09
N LEU A 3 20.48 7.87 35.08
CA LEU A 3 21.28 8.09 33.87
C LEU A 3 21.75 6.76 33.25
N SER A 4 22.05 5.76 34.08
CA SER A 4 22.43 4.41 33.64
C SER A 4 21.32 3.71 32.85
N LEU A 5 20.09 3.77 33.34
CA LEU A 5 18.92 3.18 32.67
C LEU A 5 18.60 3.90 31.35
N PHE A 6 18.73 5.23 31.33
CA PHE A 6 18.60 6.02 30.11
C PHE A 6 19.61 5.58 29.05
N LEU A 7 20.90 5.55 29.41
CA LEU A 7 21.98 5.17 28.50
C LEU A 7 21.82 3.72 27.99
N LEU A 8 21.38 2.80 28.85
CA LEU A 8 21.12 1.42 28.45
C LEU A 8 19.96 1.33 27.45
N ALA A 9 18.85 2.02 27.69
CA ALA A 9 17.70 2.04 26.78
C ALA A 9 18.08 2.59 25.39
N VAL A 10 18.88 3.65 25.35
CA VAL A 10 19.41 4.23 24.11
C VAL A 10 20.37 3.26 23.41
N ALA A 11 21.31 2.66 24.14
CA ALA A 11 22.27 1.71 23.58
C ALA A 11 21.57 0.48 22.98
N LEU A 12 20.56 -0.06 23.66
CA LEU A 12 19.73 -1.15 23.15
C LEU A 12 18.98 -0.73 21.89
N GLY A 13 18.41 0.47 21.85
CA GLY A 13 17.68 0.98 20.69
C GLY A 13 18.57 1.08 19.43
N VAL A 14 19.76 1.66 19.58
CA VAL A 14 20.73 1.81 18.49
C VAL A 14 21.30 0.46 18.05
N THR A 15 21.65 -0.42 19.00
CA THR A 15 22.19 -1.74 18.69
C THR A 15 21.17 -2.60 17.95
N ASN A 16 19.90 -2.54 18.37
CA ASN A 16 18.82 -3.28 17.73
C ASN A 16 18.65 -2.86 16.27
N HIS A 17 18.67 -1.54 16.00
CA HIS A 17 18.68 -1.03 14.63
C HIS A 17 19.91 -1.52 13.84
N ALA A 18 21.11 -1.48 14.42
CA ALA A 18 22.33 -1.95 13.74
C ALA A 18 22.29 -3.45 13.41
N VAL A 19 21.71 -4.27 14.29
CA VAL A 19 21.50 -5.70 14.06
C VAL A 19 20.51 -5.93 12.92
N PHE A 20 19.33 -5.30 12.96
CA PHE A 20 18.32 -5.48 11.90
C PHE A 20 18.73 -4.90 10.55
N ASN A 21 19.57 -3.86 10.53
CA ASN A 21 20.13 -3.32 9.29
C ASN A 21 21.13 -4.27 8.62
N ARG A 22 21.75 -5.20 9.37
CA ARG A 22 22.65 -6.24 8.83
C ARG A 22 21.96 -7.58 8.60
N PHE A 23 21.02 -7.92 9.48
CA PHE A 23 20.29 -9.18 9.47
C PHE A 23 18.81 -8.89 9.24
N GLU A 24 18.43 -8.82 7.96
CA GLU A 24 17.04 -8.65 7.58
C GLU A 24 16.28 -9.94 7.86
N SER A 25 15.38 -9.90 8.85
CA SER A 25 14.56 -11.05 9.21
C SER A 25 13.52 -11.33 8.13
N ARG A 26 13.55 -12.52 7.54
CA ARG A 26 12.58 -12.95 6.51
C ARG A 26 11.15 -13.18 7.05
N GLY A 27 10.92 -12.99 8.35
CA GLY A 27 9.62 -13.13 8.98
C GLY A 27 9.51 -12.31 10.26
N ALA A 28 8.26 -12.04 10.66
CA ALA A 28 7.92 -11.17 11.79
C ALA A 28 8.35 -11.69 13.18
N ASN A 29 8.61 -13.00 13.29
CA ASN A 29 8.85 -13.64 14.58
C ASN A 29 10.15 -13.13 15.23
N THR A 30 11.22 -12.93 14.44
CA THR A 30 12.52 -12.49 14.98
C THR A 30 12.45 -11.06 15.54
N PRO A 31 11.90 -10.05 14.82
CA PRO A 31 11.68 -8.71 15.39
C PRO A 31 10.81 -8.70 16.64
N LEU A 32 9.76 -9.51 16.68
CA LEU A 32 8.84 -9.55 17.82
C LEU A 32 9.47 -10.19 19.05
N ILE A 33 10.27 -11.24 18.88
CA ILE A 33 11.02 -11.86 19.98
C ILE A 33 12.03 -10.86 20.55
N PHE A 34 12.79 -10.15 19.70
CA PHE A 34 13.70 -9.10 20.17
C PHE A 34 12.93 -7.98 20.89
N LEU A 35 11.81 -7.52 20.33
CA LEU A 35 10.99 -6.48 20.96
C LEU A 35 10.45 -6.92 22.34
N ALA A 36 10.05 -8.19 22.48
CA ALA A 36 9.55 -8.75 23.74
C ALA A 36 10.65 -9.08 24.76
N MET A 37 11.87 -9.39 24.32
CA MET A 37 13.01 -9.66 25.21
C MET A 37 13.59 -8.38 25.81
N GLN A 38 13.58 -7.27 25.08
CA GLN A 38 14.11 -5.98 25.54
C GLN A 38 13.53 -5.47 26.88
N PRO A 39 12.21 -5.49 27.14
CA PRO A 39 11.66 -5.09 28.44
C PRO A 39 12.13 -6.01 29.57
N MET A 40 12.39 -7.30 29.32
CA MET A 40 13.00 -8.19 30.33
C MET A 40 14.45 -7.80 30.64
N VAL A 41 15.24 -7.42 29.64
CA VAL A 41 16.61 -6.93 29.85
C VAL A 41 16.62 -5.63 30.65
N LEU A 42 15.70 -4.70 30.35
CA LEU A 42 15.53 -3.45 31.09
C LEU A 42 15.06 -3.71 32.54
N LEU A 43 14.17 -4.68 32.76
CA LEU A 43 13.71 -5.14 34.08
C LEU A 43 14.85 -5.71 34.93
N LEU A 44 15.71 -6.55 34.36
CA LEU A 44 16.86 -7.13 35.06
C LEU A 44 17.84 -6.06 35.54
N PHE A 45 17.96 -4.94 34.81
CA PHE A 45 18.84 -3.82 35.15
C PHE A 45 18.25 -2.84 36.18
N LEU A 46 16.92 -2.88 36.38
CA LEU A 46 16.22 -2.05 37.38
C LEU A 46 16.40 -2.57 38.82
N GLY A 47 16.89 -3.80 39.02
CA GLY A 47 17.15 -4.38 40.34
C GLY A 47 15.92 -4.39 41.26
N GLY A 48 16.14 -4.31 42.58
CA GLY A 48 15.09 -4.40 43.61
C GLY A 48 14.18 -3.17 43.76
N ALA A 49 14.36 -2.12 42.96
CA ALA A 49 13.55 -0.89 42.99
C ALA A 49 12.57 -0.83 41.80
N PHE A 50 11.82 -1.92 41.60
CA PHE A 50 10.85 -2.02 40.52
C PHE A 50 9.77 -0.94 40.64
N SER A 51 9.56 -0.20 39.55
CA SER A 51 8.44 0.73 39.40
C SER A 51 7.90 0.59 37.97
N PRO A 52 6.62 0.26 37.78
CA PRO A 52 6.01 0.12 36.45
C PRO A 52 6.21 1.36 35.58
N ALA A 53 6.12 2.56 36.18
CA ALA A 53 6.34 3.81 35.47
C ALA A 53 7.77 3.94 34.91
N ARG A 54 8.79 3.48 35.66
CA ARG A 54 10.19 3.52 35.19
C ARG A 54 10.41 2.58 34.01
N LEU A 55 9.80 1.40 34.04
CA LEU A 55 9.87 0.44 32.94
C LEU A 55 9.19 1.00 31.67
N VAL A 56 8.00 1.58 31.80
CA VAL A 56 7.29 2.21 30.68
C VAL A 56 8.13 3.32 30.06
N TRP A 57 8.66 4.24 30.88
CA TRP A 57 9.51 5.33 30.37
C TRP A 57 10.80 4.81 29.71
N ALA A 58 11.48 3.84 30.31
CA ALA A 58 12.67 3.23 29.71
C ALA A 58 12.37 2.56 28.37
N TYR A 59 11.21 1.89 28.26
CA TYR A 59 10.77 1.27 27.02
C TYR A 59 10.40 2.31 25.95
N VAL A 60 9.74 3.41 26.32
CA VAL A 60 9.48 4.54 25.41
C VAL A 60 10.78 5.13 24.88
N ILE A 61 11.80 5.32 25.72
CA ILE A 61 13.11 5.84 25.31
C ILE A 61 13.83 4.87 24.37
N PHE A 62 13.75 3.57 24.66
CA PHE A 62 14.23 2.54 23.75
C PHE A 62 13.57 2.66 22.36
N LEU A 63 12.23 2.75 22.29
CA LEU A 63 11.50 2.90 21.02
C LEU A 63 11.85 4.20 20.30
N VAL A 64 11.95 5.32 21.03
CA VAL A 64 12.31 6.62 20.48
C VAL A 64 13.75 6.61 19.94
N SER A 65 14.71 6.07 20.69
CA SER A 65 16.11 5.98 20.25
C SER A 65 16.27 5.05 19.05
N MET A 66 15.56 3.92 19.00
CA MET A 66 15.52 3.04 17.84
C MET A 66 14.94 3.77 16.62
N SER A 67 13.81 4.46 16.79
CA SER A 67 13.16 5.23 15.70
C SER A 67 14.06 6.35 15.18
N LEU A 68 14.68 7.13 16.08
CA LEU A 68 15.63 8.19 15.72
C LEU A 68 16.85 7.64 14.99
N SER A 69 17.39 6.50 15.43
CA SER A 69 18.52 5.83 14.77
C SER A 69 18.17 5.39 13.34
N ILE A 70 16.97 4.84 13.13
CA ILE A 70 16.47 4.47 11.80
C ILE A 70 16.31 5.70 10.91
N VAL A 71 15.67 6.75 11.41
CA VAL A 71 15.46 8.00 10.67
C VAL A 71 16.79 8.63 10.29
N ALA A 72 17.73 8.71 11.23
CA ALA A 72 19.06 9.25 11.01
C ALA A 72 19.83 8.47 9.94
N TYR A 73 19.77 7.13 9.96
CA TYR A 73 20.40 6.31 8.94
C TYR A 73 19.74 6.46 7.57
N ARG A 74 18.40 6.47 7.49
CA ARG A 74 17.66 6.63 6.21
C ARG A 74 17.87 7.98 5.53
N LEU A 75 18.10 9.03 6.30
CA LEU A 75 18.41 10.37 5.79
C LEU A 75 19.91 10.57 5.52
N SER A 76 20.76 9.68 6.03
CA SER A 76 22.20 9.76 5.89
C SER A 76 22.67 9.42 4.47
N PRO A 77 23.78 10.03 3.99
CA PRO A 77 24.40 9.67 2.70
C PRO A 77 24.91 8.23 2.64
N PHE A 78 25.03 7.53 3.78
CA PHE A 78 25.43 6.12 3.84
C PHE A 78 24.29 5.15 3.49
N HIS A 79 23.04 5.63 3.38
CA HIS A 79 21.93 4.79 2.97
C HIS A 79 22.02 4.49 1.46
N PRO A 80 21.85 3.23 1.00
CA PRO A 80 21.95 2.87 -0.42
C PRO A 80 21.07 3.72 -1.34
N LEU A 81 19.89 4.12 -0.84
CA LEU A 81 18.93 4.93 -1.60
C LEU A 81 19.12 6.45 -1.45
N ALA A 82 20.18 6.92 -0.78
CA ALA A 82 20.42 8.35 -0.59
C ALA A 82 20.62 9.11 -1.91
N GLN A 83 21.16 8.42 -2.93
CA GLN A 83 21.40 8.93 -4.28
C GLN A 83 20.12 9.33 -5.03
N PHE A 84 18.97 8.76 -4.67
CA PHE A 84 17.71 9.06 -5.35
C PHE A 84 17.09 10.36 -4.81
N LYS A 85 16.76 11.26 -5.74
CA LYS A 85 16.10 12.55 -5.44
C LYS A 85 14.61 12.30 -5.27
N GLY A 86 14.06 12.61 -4.10
CA GLY A 86 12.65 12.42 -3.76
C GLY A 86 12.28 13.13 -2.45
N PRO A 87 10.98 13.28 -2.15
CA PRO A 87 10.51 13.94 -0.93
C PRO A 87 11.07 13.26 0.33
N THR A 88 11.57 14.05 1.28
CA THR A 88 12.24 13.54 2.49
C THR A 88 11.35 12.66 3.35
N ILE A 89 10.04 12.92 3.37
CA ILE A 89 9.05 12.10 4.09
C ILE A 89 8.96 10.68 3.50
N GLY A 90 9.07 10.55 2.17
CA GLY A 90 9.08 9.26 1.48
C GLY A 90 10.37 8.45 1.73
N LYS A 91 11.48 9.10 2.09
CA LYS A 91 12.72 8.44 2.53
C LYS A 91 12.58 7.83 3.93
N VAL A 92 11.73 8.42 4.77
CA VAL A 92 11.59 8.02 6.18
C VAL A 92 10.53 6.93 6.34
N SER A 93 9.38 7.02 5.67
CA SER A 93 8.29 6.05 5.84
C SER A 93 7.47 5.83 4.56
N LYS A 94 6.79 4.68 4.49
CA LYS A 94 5.84 4.35 3.41
C LYS A 94 4.53 5.15 3.48
N LEU A 95 4.32 5.94 4.54
CA LEU A 95 3.10 6.74 4.73
C LEU A 95 2.91 7.80 3.65
N TRP A 96 4.00 8.25 3.02
CA TRP A 96 3.93 9.15 1.86
C TRP A 96 3.28 8.49 0.65
N GLY A 97 3.60 7.21 0.37
CA GLY A 97 2.96 6.44 -0.68
C GLY A 97 1.47 6.23 -0.39
N LEU A 98 1.14 5.92 0.87
CA LEU A 98 -0.26 5.84 1.33
C LEU A 98 -1.01 7.16 1.13
N TRP A 99 -0.37 8.31 1.37
CA TRP A 99 -1.00 9.62 1.15
C TRP A 99 -1.27 9.93 -0.32
N ILE A 100 -0.38 9.50 -1.23
CA ILE A 100 -0.60 9.61 -2.67
C ILE A 100 -1.72 8.68 -3.11
N ALA A 101 -1.71 7.42 -2.65
CA ALA A 101 -2.77 6.45 -2.93
C ALA A 101 -4.15 6.94 -2.43
N TRP A 102 -4.16 7.62 -1.29
CA TRP A 102 -5.37 8.20 -0.70
C TRP A 102 -6.01 9.31 -1.56
N ARG A 103 -5.28 9.94 -2.49
CA ARG A 103 -5.86 10.95 -3.39
C ARG A 103 -6.86 10.35 -4.40
N GLY A 104 -6.77 9.06 -4.71
CA GLY A 104 -7.90 8.25 -5.21
C GLY A 104 -8.21 8.30 -6.70
N TYR A 105 -7.42 8.97 -7.54
CA TYR A 105 -7.72 9.08 -8.99
C TYR A 105 -7.76 7.74 -9.73
N GLN A 106 -7.02 6.74 -9.26
CA GLN A 106 -6.94 5.41 -9.86
C GLN A 106 -8.08 4.49 -9.40
N LEU A 107 -8.78 4.86 -8.31
CA LEU A 107 -9.94 4.13 -7.83
C LEU A 107 -11.11 4.22 -8.82
N ASP A 108 -11.25 5.33 -9.54
CA ASP A 108 -12.31 5.50 -10.54
C ASP A 108 -12.09 4.59 -11.76
N VAL A 109 -10.87 4.59 -12.31
CA VAL A 109 -10.51 3.73 -13.45
C VAL A 109 -10.67 2.26 -13.11
N MET A 110 -10.24 1.86 -11.90
CA MET A 110 -10.38 0.47 -11.45
C MET A 110 -11.81 0.12 -11.05
N GLY A 111 -12.59 1.08 -10.55
CA GLY A 111 -14.03 0.96 -10.35
C GLY A 111 -14.76 0.67 -11.66
N ASP A 112 -14.45 1.41 -12.72
CA ASP A 112 -14.97 1.16 -14.06
C ASP A 112 -14.59 -0.23 -14.59
N LEU A 113 -13.33 -0.65 -14.42
CA LEU A 113 -12.90 -1.98 -14.87
C LEU A 113 -13.54 -3.12 -14.06
N ALA A 114 -13.61 -2.97 -12.74
CA ALA A 114 -14.08 -4.01 -11.83
C ALA A 114 -15.60 -4.08 -11.76
N PHE A 115 -16.29 -2.94 -11.78
CA PHE A 115 -17.73 -2.79 -11.64
C PHE A 115 -18.47 -2.27 -12.86
N GLY A 116 -17.79 -1.72 -13.86
CA GLY A 116 -18.44 -1.06 -14.98
C GLY A 116 -19.04 0.28 -14.59
N ARG A 117 -18.59 0.83 -13.45
CA ARG A 117 -18.85 2.20 -13.00
C ARG A 117 -17.72 2.63 -12.06
N GLY A 118 -17.13 3.79 -12.31
CA GLY A 118 -16.22 4.48 -11.41
C GLY A 118 -16.95 4.95 -10.15
N PHE A 119 -16.18 5.37 -9.15
CA PHE A 119 -16.76 6.01 -7.97
C PHE A 119 -17.02 7.50 -8.22
N GLU A 120 -16.78 7.97 -9.45
CA GLU A 120 -16.98 9.34 -9.95
C GLU A 120 -16.27 10.40 -9.09
N MET A 121 -15.23 9.99 -8.34
CA MET A 121 -14.49 10.87 -7.43
C MET A 121 -13.73 11.99 -8.16
N LEU A 122 -13.39 11.75 -9.43
CA LEU A 122 -12.81 12.74 -10.35
C LEU A 122 -13.82 13.82 -10.77
N GLU A 123 -15.09 13.46 -10.92
CA GLU A 123 -16.17 14.37 -11.34
C GLU A 123 -16.74 15.12 -10.14
N ASP A 124 -17.02 14.39 -9.05
CA ASP A 124 -17.63 14.93 -7.83
C ASP A 124 -16.62 15.66 -6.93
N SER A 125 -15.31 15.50 -7.18
CA SER A 125 -14.18 16.02 -6.39
C SER A 125 -14.15 15.58 -4.91
N GLU A 126 -15.15 14.83 -4.46
CA GLU A 126 -15.35 14.33 -3.11
C GLU A 126 -15.59 12.80 -3.11
N ASP A 127 -15.36 12.16 -1.96
CA ASP A 127 -15.65 10.73 -1.78
C ASP A 127 -17.09 10.54 -1.26
N VAL A 128 -18.05 10.68 -2.18
CA VAL A 128 -19.50 10.66 -1.86
C VAL A 128 -19.95 9.30 -1.28
N ALA A 129 -19.25 8.21 -1.63
CA ALA A 129 -19.59 6.86 -1.21
C ALA A 129 -18.73 6.32 -0.04
N GLY A 130 -17.83 7.13 0.54
CA GLY A 130 -16.97 6.73 1.66
C GLY A 130 -15.96 5.63 1.32
N VAL A 131 -15.62 5.50 0.04
CA VAL A 131 -14.79 4.43 -0.50
C VAL A 131 -13.33 4.57 -0.08
N LYS A 132 -12.82 5.80 -0.02
CA LYS A 132 -11.44 6.10 0.39
C LYS A 132 -11.21 5.72 1.85
N ASP A 133 -12.16 6.01 2.73
CA ASP A 133 -12.06 5.68 4.15
C ASP A 133 -12.08 4.17 4.39
N GLN A 134 -12.98 3.46 3.70
CA GLN A 134 -13.06 2.00 3.75
C GLN A 134 -11.80 1.32 3.19
N ILE A 135 -11.29 1.79 2.05
CA ILE A 135 -10.06 1.27 1.45
C ILE A 135 -8.83 1.60 2.29
N ALA A 136 -8.74 2.81 2.86
CA ALA A 136 -7.63 3.20 3.72
C ALA A 136 -7.60 2.37 5.02
N LEU A 137 -8.76 2.17 5.64
CA LEU A 137 -8.89 1.32 6.83
C LEU A 137 -8.48 -0.12 6.51
N PHE A 138 -8.96 -0.66 5.38
CA PHE A 138 -8.56 -1.98 4.89
C PHE A 138 -7.05 -2.07 4.66
N MET A 139 -6.44 -1.11 3.96
CA MET A 139 -4.99 -1.09 3.71
C MET A 139 -4.18 -1.06 5.01
N VAL A 140 -4.57 -0.24 5.99
CA VAL A 140 -3.91 -0.20 7.30
C VAL A 140 -4.03 -1.56 7.99
N SER A 141 -5.20 -2.19 7.95
CA SER A 141 -5.40 -3.53 8.52
C SER A 141 -4.52 -4.59 7.85
N VAL A 142 -4.39 -4.56 6.52
CA VAL A 142 -3.55 -5.49 5.74
C VAL A 142 -2.08 -5.26 6.06
N LEU A 143 -1.65 -4.00 6.16
CA LEU A 143 -0.28 -3.66 6.55
C LEU A 143 0.05 -4.18 7.95
N LEU A 144 -0.84 -3.98 8.93
CA LEU A 144 -0.66 -4.47 10.30
C LEU A 144 -0.68 -6.00 10.36
N ALA A 145 -1.63 -6.65 9.69
CA ALA A 145 -1.74 -8.10 9.61
C ALA A 145 -0.53 -8.75 8.94
N GLY A 146 -0.02 -8.13 7.87
CA GLY A 146 1.18 -8.60 7.17
C GLY A 146 2.45 -8.51 8.01
N GLN A 147 2.53 -7.54 8.94
CA GLN A 147 3.65 -7.45 9.87
C GLN A 147 3.57 -8.44 11.02
N ILE A 148 2.39 -8.98 11.36
CA ILE A 148 2.23 -9.96 12.43
C ILE A 148 1.21 -11.05 12.02
N PRO A 149 1.56 -11.97 11.10
CA PRO A 149 0.60 -12.91 10.54
C PRO A 149 -0.10 -13.80 11.59
N TRP A 150 0.60 -14.14 12.67
CA TRP A 150 0.07 -14.99 13.75
C TRP A 150 -0.89 -14.28 14.69
N ILE A 151 -0.97 -12.94 14.67
CA ILE A 151 -1.93 -12.19 15.50
C ILE A 151 -3.31 -12.14 14.84
N VAL A 152 -3.40 -12.40 13.54
CA VAL A 152 -4.65 -12.31 12.77
C VAL A 152 -5.75 -13.22 13.34
N PRO A 153 -5.50 -14.51 13.66
CA PRO A 153 -6.50 -15.37 14.28
C PRO A 153 -6.95 -14.87 15.66
N THR A 154 -6.05 -14.23 16.41
CA THR A 154 -6.35 -13.69 17.75
C THR A 154 -7.14 -12.38 17.66
N LEU A 155 -6.78 -11.49 16.72
CA LEU A 155 -7.50 -10.24 16.49
C LEU A 155 -8.91 -10.48 15.97
N GLN A 156 -9.13 -11.55 15.18
CA GLN A 156 -10.47 -11.94 14.73
C GLN A 156 -11.44 -12.31 15.86
N LEU A 157 -10.94 -12.63 17.06
CA LEU A 157 -11.77 -12.87 18.25
C LEU A 157 -12.31 -11.58 18.87
N LEU A 158 -11.71 -10.42 18.54
CA LEU A 158 -12.22 -9.12 18.99
C LEU A 158 -13.41 -8.72 18.10
N PRO A 159 -14.60 -8.46 18.68
CA PRO A 159 -15.80 -8.15 17.91
C PRO A 159 -15.63 -6.90 17.03
N GLN A 160 -14.77 -5.97 17.42
CA GLN A 160 -14.47 -4.76 16.64
C GLN A 160 -13.71 -5.07 15.33
N VAL A 161 -12.83 -6.06 15.31
CA VAL A 161 -12.07 -6.47 14.11
C VAL A 161 -12.98 -7.24 13.16
N GLY A 162 -13.83 -8.12 13.69
CA GLY A 162 -14.88 -8.78 12.92
C GLY A 162 -15.80 -7.78 12.23
N ARG A 163 -16.15 -6.68 12.92
CA ARG A 163 -16.99 -5.61 12.37
C ARG A 163 -16.34 -4.92 11.15
N ILE A 164 -15.04 -4.63 11.19
CA ILE A 164 -14.33 -4.01 10.06
C ILE A 164 -14.37 -4.92 8.81
N ILE A 165 -14.13 -6.22 9.00
CA ILE A 165 -14.18 -7.20 7.91
C ILE A 165 -15.61 -7.32 7.37
N GLN A 166 -16.61 -7.28 8.25
CA GLN A 166 -18.02 -7.33 7.87
C GLN A 166 -18.43 -6.09 7.08
N GLU A 167 -18.12 -4.89 7.56
CA GLU A 167 -18.40 -3.61 6.89
C GLU A 167 -17.78 -3.60 5.48
N PHE A 168 -16.55 -4.09 5.34
CA PHE A 168 -15.89 -4.20 4.02
C PHE A 168 -16.58 -5.18 3.08
N ASN A 169 -17.03 -6.34 3.59
CA ASN A 169 -17.80 -7.31 2.80
C ASN A 169 -19.17 -6.76 2.39
N GLU A 170 -19.86 -6.05 3.28
CA GLU A 170 -21.14 -5.39 3.02
C GLU A 170 -20.98 -4.29 1.97
N PHE A 171 -19.91 -3.50 2.06
CA PHE A 171 -19.55 -2.52 1.04
C PHE A 171 -19.38 -3.16 -0.35
N GLY A 172 -18.59 -4.23 -0.45
CA GLY A 172 -18.40 -4.95 -1.72
C GLY A 172 -19.69 -5.54 -2.29
N GLN A 173 -20.54 -6.08 -1.42
CA GLN A 173 -21.85 -6.61 -1.81
C GLN A 173 -22.80 -5.50 -2.27
N GLY A 174 -22.82 -4.35 -1.60
CA GLY A 174 -23.62 -3.18 -2.00
C GLY A 174 -23.29 -2.70 -3.41
N LEU A 175 -21.99 -2.61 -3.74
CA LEU A 175 -21.53 -2.28 -5.10
C LEU A 175 -21.97 -3.34 -6.13
N ALA A 176 -21.97 -4.62 -5.76
CA ALA A 176 -22.41 -5.70 -6.63
C ALA A 176 -23.94 -5.72 -6.84
N ILE A 177 -24.74 -5.42 -5.81
CA ILE A 177 -26.20 -5.38 -5.87
C ILE A 177 -26.66 -4.20 -6.73
N GLN A 178 -26.14 -2.99 -6.48
CA GLN A 178 -26.45 -1.81 -7.31
C GLN A 178 -26.18 -2.05 -8.80
N ARG A 179 -25.15 -2.86 -9.11
CA ARG A 179 -24.80 -3.23 -10.48
C ARG A 179 -25.82 -4.18 -11.13
N ILE A 180 -26.38 -5.10 -10.36
CA ILE A 180 -27.43 -6.03 -10.82
C ILE A 180 -28.73 -5.25 -11.04
N GLU A 181 -29.08 -4.35 -10.12
CA GLU A 181 -30.30 -3.53 -10.16
C GLU A 181 -30.33 -2.53 -11.32
N LYS A 182 -29.19 -1.90 -11.64
CA LYS A 182 -29.09 -0.94 -12.75
C LYS A 182 -28.94 -1.57 -14.14
N GLY A 183 -29.00 -2.91 -14.22
CA GLY A 183 -28.87 -3.65 -15.48
C GLY A 183 -27.41 -3.75 -15.93
N GLY A 184 -26.98 -4.96 -16.29
CA GLY A 184 -25.72 -5.21 -17.00
C GLY A 184 -25.42 -4.17 -18.08
N SER A 185 -24.41 -3.29 -17.94
CA SER A 185 -23.73 -2.78 -19.13
C SER A 185 -23.35 -4.01 -19.96
N GLY A 186 -23.73 -4.04 -21.23
CA GLY A 186 -23.48 -5.18 -22.13
C GLY A 186 -21.99 -5.51 -22.32
N VAL A 187 -21.11 -4.75 -21.67
CA VAL A 187 -19.66 -4.89 -21.64
C VAL A 187 -19.27 -6.01 -20.65
N LYS A 188 -18.53 -6.98 -21.16
CA LYS A 188 -17.95 -8.07 -20.36
C LYS A 188 -16.77 -7.54 -19.55
N ASN A 189 -17.05 -7.00 -18.37
CA ASN A 189 -16.06 -6.50 -17.42
C ASN A 189 -15.59 -7.59 -16.45
N LEU A 190 -14.69 -7.28 -15.52
CA LEU A 190 -14.14 -8.25 -14.56
C LEU A 190 -15.23 -8.99 -13.77
N TRP A 191 -16.35 -8.33 -13.46
CA TRP A 191 -17.53 -8.93 -12.86
C TRP A 191 -18.10 -10.11 -13.64
N TYR A 192 -18.25 -9.94 -14.96
CA TYR A 192 -18.80 -10.97 -15.83
C TYR A 192 -18.01 -12.28 -15.69
N HIS A 193 -16.68 -12.17 -15.59
CA HIS A 193 -15.77 -13.29 -15.45
C HIS A 193 -15.71 -13.84 -14.01
N LEU A 194 -15.70 -12.99 -12.99
CA LEU A 194 -15.63 -13.43 -11.59
C LEU A 194 -16.93 -14.04 -11.09
N ALA A 195 -18.08 -13.50 -11.51
CA ALA A 195 -19.41 -14.07 -11.24
C ALA A 195 -19.75 -15.27 -12.14
N ASP A 196 -18.82 -15.70 -12.99
CA ASP A 196 -18.98 -16.82 -13.93
C ASP A 196 -20.29 -16.75 -14.74
N LYS A 197 -20.61 -15.57 -15.27
CA LYS A 197 -21.82 -15.37 -16.10
C LYS A 197 -21.79 -16.17 -17.40
N ALA A 198 -20.63 -16.69 -17.79
CA ALA A 198 -20.44 -17.61 -18.91
C ALA A 198 -20.67 -19.08 -18.53
N GLY A 199 -20.80 -19.42 -17.23
CA GLY A 199 -21.05 -20.78 -16.75
C GLY A 199 -19.90 -21.76 -17.01
N LEU A 200 -18.66 -21.27 -16.99
CA LEU A 200 -17.47 -22.07 -17.31
C LEU A 200 -16.93 -22.82 -16.09
N LYS A 201 -17.29 -22.41 -14.87
CA LYS A 201 -16.80 -23.03 -13.63
C LYS A 201 -17.72 -24.17 -13.20
N LYS A 202 -17.10 -25.26 -12.73
CA LYS A 202 -17.81 -26.43 -12.15
C LYS A 202 -18.60 -26.07 -10.88
N VAL A 203 -18.15 -25.06 -10.14
CA VAL A 203 -18.81 -24.55 -8.94
C VAL A 203 -19.08 -23.07 -9.15
N GLN A 204 -20.35 -22.69 -9.07
CA GLN A 204 -20.78 -21.29 -9.20
C GLN A 204 -20.30 -20.51 -7.96
N PRO A 205 -19.59 -19.39 -8.14
CA PRO A 205 -19.19 -18.54 -7.03
C PRO A 205 -20.42 -17.86 -6.42
N THR A 206 -20.43 -17.71 -5.10
CA THR A 206 -21.47 -16.92 -4.43
C THR A 206 -21.31 -15.43 -4.77
N LEU A 207 -22.41 -14.68 -4.69
CA LEU A 207 -22.38 -13.21 -4.85
C LEU A 207 -21.39 -12.57 -3.87
N ALA A 208 -21.35 -13.05 -2.63
CA ALA A 208 -20.43 -12.57 -1.60
C ALA A 208 -18.95 -12.78 -1.97
N ASN A 209 -18.57 -13.98 -2.42
CA ASN A 209 -17.18 -14.27 -2.77
C ASN A 209 -16.75 -13.50 -4.03
N SER A 210 -17.60 -13.47 -5.05
CA SER A 210 -17.31 -12.72 -6.28
C SER A 210 -17.27 -11.21 -6.07
N ALA A 211 -18.04 -10.67 -5.12
CA ALA A 211 -17.94 -9.27 -4.71
C ALA A 211 -16.63 -8.99 -3.95
N ALA A 212 -16.26 -9.83 -2.98
CA ALA A 212 -15.02 -9.70 -2.21
C ALA A 212 -13.77 -9.75 -3.11
N ASP A 213 -13.70 -10.72 -4.04
CA ASP A 213 -12.59 -10.85 -5.00
C ASP A 213 -12.41 -9.58 -5.85
N ARG A 214 -13.51 -8.87 -6.15
CA ARG A 214 -13.48 -7.64 -6.95
C ARG A 214 -12.97 -6.45 -6.17
N VAL A 215 -13.38 -6.30 -4.92
CA VAL A 215 -12.85 -5.22 -4.07
C VAL A 215 -11.34 -5.42 -3.88
N ILE A 216 -10.89 -6.67 -3.69
CA ILE A 216 -9.46 -6.98 -3.65
C ILE A 216 -8.76 -6.59 -4.96
N ALA A 217 -9.36 -6.89 -6.12
CA ALA A 217 -8.80 -6.51 -7.41
C ALA A 217 -8.67 -4.98 -7.59
N ILE A 218 -9.68 -4.20 -7.16
CA ILE A 218 -9.58 -2.73 -7.15
C ILE A 218 -8.42 -2.28 -6.28
N VAL A 219 -8.37 -2.75 -5.03
CA VAL A 219 -7.37 -2.30 -4.06
C VAL A 219 -5.95 -2.62 -4.55
N ALA A 220 -5.73 -3.84 -5.04
CA ALA A 220 -4.43 -4.28 -5.54
C ALA A 220 -3.98 -3.52 -6.79
N ALA A 221 -4.90 -3.27 -7.73
CA ALA A 221 -4.57 -2.60 -8.98
C ALA A 221 -4.45 -1.08 -8.81
N SER A 222 -5.22 -0.46 -7.91
CA SER A 222 -5.23 1.00 -7.78
C SER A 222 -3.92 1.55 -7.22
N ASP A 223 -3.36 0.98 -6.15
CA ASP A 223 -2.11 1.47 -5.55
C ASP A 223 -0.89 1.23 -6.47
N THR A 224 -0.81 0.04 -7.07
CA THR A 224 0.29 -0.32 -7.97
C THR A 224 0.29 0.54 -9.24
N THR A 225 -0.86 0.73 -9.87
CA THR A 225 -0.97 1.59 -11.06
C THR A 225 -0.82 3.08 -10.73
N ALA A 226 -1.29 3.53 -9.56
CA ALA A 226 -1.10 4.91 -9.11
C ALA A 226 0.37 5.27 -8.96
N SER A 227 1.11 4.39 -8.27
CA SER A 227 2.55 4.57 -8.07
C SER A 227 3.31 4.52 -9.39
N ALA A 228 2.97 3.58 -10.28
CA ALA A 228 3.59 3.46 -11.60
C ALA A 228 3.34 4.70 -12.47
N LEU A 229 2.09 5.16 -12.56
CA LEU A 229 1.72 6.32 -13.36
C LEU A 229 2.35 7.61 -12.81
N SER A 230 2.33 7.80 -11.48
CA SER A 230 2.94 8.96 -10.84
C SER A 230 4.45 9.02 -11.11
N SER A 231 5.11 7.86 -11.04
CA SER A 231 6.55 7.74 -11.32
C SER A 231 6.86 7.98 -12.80
N LEU A 232 6.05 7.45 -13.71
CA LEU A 232 6.18 7.69 -15.15
C LEU A 232 6.05 9.19 -15.48
N VAL A 233 5.01 9.85 -14.97
CA VAL A 233 4.80 11.29 -15.17
C VAL A 233 5.96 12.09 -14.61
N TRP A 234 6.44 11.76 -13.40
CA TRP A 234 7.60 12.43 -12.82
C TRP A 234 8.87 12.25 -13.68
N PHE A 235 9.12 11.04 -14.19
CA PHE A 235 10.27 10.75 -15.04
C PHE A 235 10.23 11.53 -16.36
N LEU A 236 9.06 11.56 -17.02
CA LEU A 236 8.86 12.31 -18.25
C LEU A 236 9.06 13.81 -18.02
N LEU A 237 8.48 14.37 -16.96
CA LEU A 237 8.65 15.79 -16.63
C LEU A 237 10.09 16.15 -16.24
N SER A 238 10.82 15.22 -15.63
CA SER A 238 12.22 15.43 -15.26
C SER A 238 13.19 15.37 -16.45
N SER A 239 12.76 14.77 -17.57
CA SER A 239 13.59 14.55 -18.76
C SER A 239 12.89 15.09 -20.02
N PRO A 240 13.08 16.38 -20.37
CA PRO A 240 12.37 17.03 -21.48
C PRO A 240 12.52 16.33 -22.83
N GLU A 241 13.66 15.65 -23.06
CA GLU A 241 13.92 14.87 -24.26
C GLU A 241 12.95 13.69 -24.41
N TYR A 242 12.80 12.88 -23.35
CA TYR A 242 11.91 11.72 -23.37
C TYR A 242 10.44 12.13 -23.43
N TYR A 243 10.06 13.21 -22.74
CA TYR A 243 8.73 13.79 -22.86
C TYR A 243 8.38 14.15 -24.30
N ARG A 244 9.27 14.87 -24.99
CA ARG A 244 9.06 15.27 -26.38
C ARG A 244 8.99 14.08 -27.33
N HIS A 245 9.76 13.02 -27.06
CA HIS A 245 9.72 11.80 -27.85
C HIS A 245 8.38 11.06 -27.69
N VAL A 246 7.89 10.90 -26.45
CA VAL A 246 6.56 10.32 -26.19
C VAL A 246 5.46 11.15 -26.85
N GLN A 247 5.56 12.48 -26.78
CA GLN A 247 4.60 13.36 -27.41
C GLN A 247 4.57 13.17 -28.94
N LEU A 248 5.74 13.11 -29.59
CA LEU A 248 5.83 12.82 -31.02
C LEU A 248 5.27 11.43 -31.37
N ASP A 249 5.59 10.41 -30.58
CA ASP A 249 5.07 9.04 -30.77
C ASP A 249 3.53 9.04 -30.72
N LEU A 250 2.94 9.74 -29.74
CA LEU A 250 1.49 9.93 -29.63
C LEU A 250 0.90 10.71 -30.80
N ASP A 251 1.49 11.84 -31.16
CA ASP A 251 1.01 12.70 -32.27
C ASP A 251 1.07 11.96 -33.61
N THR A 252 2.03 11.04 -33.80
CA THR A 252 2.14 10.23 -35.03
C THR A 252 1.13 9.08 -35.09
N VAL A 253 0.79 8.46 -33.96
CA VAL A 253 -0.16 7.34 -33.90
C VAL A 253 -1.61 7.84 -33.86
N PHE A 254 -1.86 9.01 -33.26
CA PHE A 254 -3.17 9.62 -33.10
C PHE A 254 -3.27 10.94 -33.89
N VAL A 255 -3.16 10.84 -35.22
CA VAL A 255 -3.01 11.97 -36.15
C VAL A 255 -4.16 13.00 -36.08
N ASP A 256 -5.36 12.63 -35.62
CA ASP A 256 -6.54 13.51 -35.53
C ASP A 256 -7.22 13.52 -34.14
N ARG A 257 -6.51 13.16 -33.06
CA ARG A 257 -7.13 12.85 -31.75
C ARG A 257 -8.22 11.77 -31.88
N ASP A 258 -7.94 10.78 -32.72
CA ASP A 258 -8.68 9.53 -32.76
C ASP A 258 -8.87 8.97 -31.35
N ASP A 259 -9.91 8.13 -31.18
CA ASP A 259 -10.28 7.55 -29.89
C ASP A 259 -9.04 7.05 -29.12
N PRO A 260 -8.66 7.74 -28.02
CA PRO A 260 -7.49 7.37 -27.24
C PRO A 260 -7.66 6.01 -26.55
N LEU A 261 -8.86 5.40 -26.60
CA LEU A 261 -9.17 4.09 -26.06
C LEU A 261 -9.02 2.94 -27.08
N ASP A 262 -8.58 3.22 -28.31
CA ASP A 262 -8.31 2.18 -29.31
C ASP A 262 -7.06 1.36 -28.95
N VAL A 263 -7.30 0.21 -28.33
CA VAL A 263 -6.26 -0.74 -27.87
C VAL A 263 -5.37 -1.21 -29.03
N SER A 264 -5.89 -1.25 -30.26
CA SER A 264 -5.09 -1.69 -31.43
C SER A 264 -3.97 -0.70 -31.78
N LYS A 265 -4.17 0.59 -31.46
CA LYS A 265 -3.18 1.66 -31.64
C LYS A 265 -2.18 1.70 -30.49
N HIS A 266 -2.58 1.33 -29.27
CA HIS A 266 -1.67 1.29 -28.11
C HIS A 266 -0.47 0.37 -28.31
N ALA A 267 -0.62 -0.73 -29.06
CA ALA A 267 0.48 -1.63 -29.40
C ALA A 267 1.57 -0.97 -30.28
N GLN A 268 1.27 0.16 -30.93
CA GLN A 268 2.18 0.88 -31.80
C GLN A 268 3.07 1.87 -31.03
N LEU A 269 2.66 2.25 -29.81
CA LEU A 269 3.39 3.17 -28.91
C LEU A 269 4.59 2.48 -28.24
N ARG A 270 5.57 2.07 -29.06
CA ARG A 270 6.72 1.29 -28.62
C ARG A 270 7.57 2.08 -27.62
N PHE A 271 7.70 3.38 -27.80
CA PHE A 271 8.52 4.21 -26.93
C PHE A 271 7.87 4.40 -25.56
N LEU A 272 6.56 4.66 -25.52
CA LEU A 272 5.81 4.71 -24.27
C LEU A 272 5.84 3.37 -23.53
N SER A 273 5.69 2.25 -24.24
CA SER A 273 5.80 0.89 -23.68
C SER A 273 7.19 0.62 -23.09
N ALA A 274 8.25 1.08 -23.74
CA ALA A 274 9.61 1.01 -23.23
C ALA A 274 9.77 1.84 -21.94
N CYS A 275 9.22 3.06 -21.88
CA CYS A 275 9.25 3.90 -20.68
C CYS A 275 8.56 3.23 -19.48
N MET A 276 7.40 2.60 -19.71
CA MET A 276 6.70 1.83 -18.68
C MET A 276 7.50 0.60 -18.23
N SER A 277 8.17 -0.08 -19.17
CA SER A 277 8.99 -1.25 -18.88
C SER A 277 10.23 -0.91 -18.06
N VAL A 278 10.91 0.20 -18.35
CA VAL A 278 12.08 0.66 -17.58
C VAL A 278 11.73 0.86 -16.10
N PHE A 279 10.56 1.42 -15.80
CA PHE A 279 10.07 1.53 -14.43
C PHE A 279 9.91 0.15 -13.77
N TYR A 280 9.34 -0.83 -14.49
CA TYR A 280 9.16 -2.19 -13.97
C TYR A 280 10.49 -2.89 -13.69
N TYR A 281 11.49 -2.74 -14.57
CA TYR A 281 12.83 -3.31 -14.37
C TYR A 281 13.61 -2.62 -13.25
N SER A 282 13.40 -1.31 -13.05
CA SER A 282 14.04 -0.54 -11.98
C SER A 282 13.52 -0.90 -10.58
N LEU A 283 12.32 -1.48 -10.48
CA LEU A 283 11.71 -1.97 -9.24
C LEU A 283 12.16 -3.38 -8.86
N LEU A 284 12.73 -4.14 -9.79
CA LEU A 284 13.13 -5.55 -9.60
C LEU A 284 14.63 -5.72 -9.32
N GLN A 285 15.41 -4.64 -9.33
CA GLN A 285 16.83 -4.61 -8.92
C GLN A 285 16.99 -3.95 -7.55
#